data_AF-U1HMQ6-F1
#
_entry.id   AF-U1HMQ6-F1
#
_cell.length_a   1.000
_cell.length_b   1.000
_cell.length_c   1.000
_cell.angle_alpha   90.00
_cell.angle_beta   90.00
_cell.angle_gamma   90.00
#
_symmetry.space_group_name_H-M   'P 1'
#
loop_
_entity.id
_entity.type
_entity.pdbx_description
1 polymer ?
#
loop_
_entity_poly.entity_id
_entity_poly.type
_entity_poly.pdbx_seq_one_letter_code
_entity_poly.pdbx_strand_id
1 'polypeptide(L)'
;MGADNLSVRLTGRSGRAETLNPNPLHGNHPTAVPALVPVGTPLTEYLKAGQMMPIPFQAVRPSMRPPVPVDLNAQLRSRSDIISVPSPASSRSSSLPTRRSPHISPRKRAEAEPDAVPSSPSGLLSATPSVPQTFHTPLKRSLSAFRASVEPSIQLRHPAQAHGWSSTSPPDSGVRPIKIGIESEFYLEARNTANSRDTLEEFIDVLTANHNRQLPAHSQMRRTLRPYEYSGNYYGKWCFVKEPTIGTVHEPWGIELVSPIFWACPGSTWRKEVEATWEYLERQYSITKSTSCATHIHVSFQPPGIFTLEDIRRIALAILHFETAFEVLIPPDRRRNPYAKSNWLVGQHLGLKNKSRPESMAAINDATDMIQLIHLMQPVYDRGYAWNFNNLFDSKRTIEFRKPPGSTTANQALAWAELALSFVQAAVRYGTLEKLQKVPSTVRGLYWFMEQAIVPGMNEPGRLERLFDGTAPDVALEPQGIRLDLSYREERQWDEASKRKTAADERRVIMHAKTVQDPYW
;
A
#
# COMPACT_ATOMS: atom_id res chain seq x y z
N MET A 1 -61.98 -27.43 -40.95
CA MET A 1 -61.18 -26.80 -39.89
C MET A 1 -59.71 -27.02 -40.30
N GLY A 2 -59.02 -26.12 -41.00
CA GLY A 2 -59.25 -24.68 -41.25
C GLY A 2 -58.57 -23.85 -40.14
N ALA A 3 -57.75 -22.83 -40.41
CA ALA A 3 -57.35 -22.18 -41.68
C ALA A 3 -55.93 -21.55 -41.47
N ASP A 4 -54.92 -21.68 -42.35
CA ASP A 4 -54.64 -21.00 -43.63
C ASP A 4 -53.68 -19.77 -43.55
N ASN A 5 -52.94 -19.55 -44.65
CA ASN A 5 -52.00 -18.46 -45.02
C ASN A 5 -50.51 -18.66 -44.62
N LEU A 6 -49.50 -18.69 -45.52
CA LEU A 6 -49.10 -17.83 -46.69
C LEU A 6 -48.37 -16.55 -46.25
N SER A 7 -47.26 -16.09 -46.86
CA SER A 7 -46.77 -16.24 -48.26
C SER A 7 -45.20 -16.34 -48.35
N VAL A 8 -44.56 -17.04 -49.31
CA VAL A 8 -44.05 -16.63 -50.68
C VAL A 8 -43.02 -15.46 -50.63
N ARG A 9 -41.74 -15.49 -51.05
CA ARG A 9 -40.98 -15.93 -52.29
C ARG A 9 -41.00 -14.88 -53.44
N LEU A 10 -40.00 -14.69 -54.33
CA LEU A 10 -38.65 -15.28 -54.57
C LEU A 10 -37.77 -14.35 -55.50
N THR A 11 -36.43 -14.44 -55.40
CA THR A 11 -35.37 -14.20 -56.44
C THR A 11 -35.04 -12.82 -57.08
N GLY A 12 -33.75 -12.66 -57.45
CA GLY A 12 -33.21 -11.74 -58.49
C GLY A 12 -32.32 -10.60 -57.96
N ARG A 13 -30.99 -10.44 -58.17
CA ARG A 13 -29.84 -11.06 -58.92
C ARG A 13 -29.22 -10.07 -59.95
N SER A 14 -27.91 -9.80 -59.75
CA SER A 14 -26.90 -9.21 -60.67
C SER A 14 -27.02 -7.75 -61.18
N GLY A 15 -25.92 -6.99 -61.05
CA GLY A 15 -25.71 -5.67 -61.68
C GLY A 15 -24.34 -5.03 -61.36
N ARG A 16 -23.38 -5.13 -62.30
CA ARG A 16 -22.08 -4.40 -62.38
C ARG A 16 -22.24 -3.33 -63.49
N ALA A 17 -21.48 -2.24 -63.65
CA ALA A 17 -20.32 -1.65 -62.95
C ALA A 17 -20.20 -0.13 -63.30
N GLU A 18 -19.19 0.56 -62.74
CA GLU A 18 -18.40 1.73 -63.29
C GLU A 18 -19.05 2.70 -64.31
N THR A 19 -19.00 4.04 -64.12
CA THR A 19 -17.85 4.88 -64.53
C THR A 19 -17.99 6.39 -64.20
N LEU A 20 -16.84 7.05 -63.96
CA LEU A 20 -16.37 8.41 -64.37
C LEU A 20 -17.08 9.76 -64.03
N ASN A 21 -16.18 10.71 -63.71
CA ASN A 21 -16.22 12.20 -63.58
C ASN A 21 -16.47 12.96 -64.93
N PRO A 22 -16.52 14.33 -65.01
CA PRO A 22 -16.76 15.42 -64.01
C PRO A 22 -17.61 16.66 -64.50
N ASN A 23 -17.67 17.72 -63.67
CA ASN A 23 -17.77 19.21 -63.88
C ASN A 23 -17.64 19.89 -65.29
N PRO A 24 -17.82 21.24 -65.48
CA PRO A 24 -18.38 22.35 -64.64
C PRO A 24 -19.25 23.43 -65.39
N LEU A 25 -19.70 24.54 -64.75
CA LEU A 25 -19.41 25.99 -65.11
C LEU A 25 -20.42 27.11 -64.65
N HIS A 26 -19.87 28.32 -64.44
CA HIS A 26 -20.45 29.70 -64.35
C HIS A 26 -21.44 30.10 -63.20
N GLY A 27 -21.41 31.33 -62.63
CA GLY A 27 -20.41 32.41 -62.76
C GLY A 27 -20.74 33.78 -62.08
N ASN A 28 -19.67 34.56 -61.80
CA ASN A 28 -19.55 36.05 -61.67
C ASN A 28 -20.18 36.89 -60.52
N HIS A 29 -19.32 37.30 -59.56
CA HIS A 29 -18.84 38.68 -59.22
C HIS A 29 -19.77 39.94 -59.11
N PRO A 30 -19.32 41.04 -58.44
CA PRO A 30 -18.01 41.37 -57.81
C PRO A 30 -18.13 41.56 -56.25
N THR A 31 -17.43 42.38 -55.43
CA THR A 31 -16.45 43.51 -55.55
C THR A 31 -15.69 43.76 -54.21
N ALA A 32 -14.66 44.63 -54.23
CA ALA A 32 -14.06 45.43 -53.12
C ALA A 32 -12.99 44.81 -52.17
N VAL A 33 -11.98 45.63 -51.84
CA VAL A 33 -10.61 45.36 -51.28
C VAL A 33 -10.13 46.70 -50.64
N PRO A 34 -9.42 46.80 -49.47
CA PRO A 34 -8.04 46.30 -49.20
C PRO A 34 -7.81 45.80 -47.73
N ALA A 35 -6.63 45.47 -47.20
CA ALA A 35 -5.22 45.64 -47.63
C ALA A 35 -4.29 44.47 -47.16
N LEU A 36 -2.99 44.52 -47.50
CA LEU A 36 -1.99 43.45 -47.29
C LEU A 36 -1.15 43.60 -46.00
N VAL A 37 -0.74 42.46 -45.41
CA VAL A 37 0.50 42.27 -44.62
C VAL A 37 1.07 40.87 -44.98
N PRO A 38 2.40 40.69 -45.19
CA PRO A 38 2.94 39.48 -45.83
C PRO A 38 3.32 38.33 -44.86
N VAL A 39 3.53 37.15 -45.44
CA VAL A 39 3.98 35.91 -44.78
C VAL A 39 5.48 35.69 -44.95
N GLY A 40 6.18 35.26 -43.88
CA GLY A 40 7.36 34.40 -44.02
C GLY A 40 8.54 34.63 -43.07
N THR A 41 8.68 33.75 -42.07
CA THR A 41 9.97 33.10 -41.67
C THR A 41 9.69 31.98 -40.64
N PRO A 42 10.53 30.93 -40.53
CA PRO A 42 10.27 29.75 -39.69
C PRO A 42 10.86 29.84 -38.26
N LEU A 43 10.33 29.03 -37.33
CA LEU A 43 10.89 28.87 -35.98
C LEU A 43 12.18 28.04 -35.98
N THR A 44 13.35 28.69 -36.02
CA THR A 44 14.65 28.06 -35.71
C THR A 44 15.60 28.98 -34.94
N GLU A 45 15.14 29.64 -33.87
CA GLU A 45 16.04 30.42 -33.01
C GLU A 45 15.63 30.45 -31.52
N TYR A 46 15.98 29.39 -30.78
CA TYR A 46 16.05 29.40 -29.31
C TYR A 46 17.16 28.47 -28.75
N LEU A 47 18.23 28.25 -29.54
CA LEU A 47 19.40 27.45 -29.16
C LEU A 47 20.71 28.08 -29.70
N LYS A 48 21.24 29.11 -29.00
CA LYS A 48 22.68 29.48 -28.89
C LYS A 48 22.90 30.89 -28.29
N ALA A 49 22.92 31.00 -26.96
CA ALA A 49 23.64 32.05 -26.22
C ALA A 49 23.67 31.67 -24.72
N GLY A 50 24.75 31.06 -24.24
CA GLY A 50 24.76 30.48 -22.89
C GLY A 50 26.13 29.93 -22.46
N GLN A 51 27.20 30.67 -22.75
CA GLN A 51 28.59 30.25 -22.50
C GLN A 51 28.96 30.39 -21.01
N MET A 52 28.42 29.53 -20.15
CA MET A 52 28.80 29.50 -18.74
C MET A 52 30.14 28.80 -18.54
N MET A 53 31.07 29.51 -17.87
CA MET A 53 32.34 28.97 -17.39
C MET A 53 32.11 27.90 -16.31
N PRO A 54 32.99 26.89 -16.16
CA PRO A 54 32.86 25.86 -15.15
C PRO A 54 33.07 26.44 -13.74
N ILE A 55 31.99 26.58 -12.97
CA ILE A 55 32.05 26.89 -11.53
C ILE A 55 32.53 25.62 -10.81
N PRO A 56 33.58 25.68 -9.96
CA PRO A 56 34.09 24.50 -9.28
C PRO A 56 33.10 24.00 -8.22
N PHE A 57 32.75 22.71 -8.27
CA PHE A 57 31.94 22.05 -7.25
C PHE A 57 32.67 21.98 -5.91
N GLN A 58 32.46 22.97 -5.03
CA GLN A 58 32.71 22.79 -3.60
C GLN A 58 31.62 21.88 -3.01
N ALA A 59 32.03 20.71 -2.54
CA ALA A 59 31.13 19.72 -1.95
C ALA A 59 30.67 20.13 -0.54
N VAL A 60 29.71 21.06 -0.47
CA VAL A 60 29.00 21.39 0.77
C VAL A 60 28.18 20.16 1.20
N ARG A 61 28.75 19.35 2.10
CA ARG A 61 28.02 18.27 2.76
C ARG A 61 26.89 18.86 3.61
N PRO A 62 25.62 18.52 3.39
CA PRO A 62 24.58 18.82 4.36
C PRO A 62 24.88 18.02 5.63
N SER A 63 25.09 18.71 6.76
CA SER A 63 25.26 18.07 8.07
C SER A 63 23.89 17.65 8.61
N MET A 64 23.20 16.76 7.88
CA MET A 64 22.04 16.05 8.40
C MET A 64 22.53 15.04 9.44
N ARG A 65 22.59 15.49 10.70
CA ARG A 65 22.46 14.54 11.81
C ARG A 65 21.11 13.82 11.62
N PRO A 66 21.05 12.49 11.78
CA PRO A 66 19.75 11.83 11.87
C PRO A 66 18.98 12.46 13.03
N PRO A 67 17.65 12.68 12.91
CA PRO A 67 16.85 13.09 14.04
C PRO A 67 17.00 12.04 15.15
N VAL A 68 17.23 12.51 16.39
CA VAL A 68 17.20 11.63 17.57
C VAL A 68 15.83 10.95 17.59
N PRO A 69 15.73 9.63 17.83
CA PRO A 69 14.44 8.96 17.94
C PRO A 69 13.56 9.63 19.00
N VAL A 70 12.56 10.36 18.55
CA VAL A 70 11.54 10.94 19.43
C VAL A 70 10.63 9.79 19.83
N ASP A 71 10.63 9.45 21.12
CA ASP A 71 9.65 8.49 21.63
C ASP A 71 8.25 9.14 21.62
N LEU A 72 7.48 8.84 20.57
CA LEU A 72 6.09 9.28 20.46
C LEU A 72 5.23 8.72 21.61
N ASN A 73 5.57 7.55 22.18
CA ASN A 73 4.83 7.03 23.33
C ASN A 73 5.09 7.87 24.58
N ALA A 74 6.30 8.39 24.80
CA ALA A 74 6.58 9.33 25.88
C ALA A 74 5.84 10.67 25.69
N GLN A 75 5.77 11.21 24.47
CA GLN A 75 5.01 12.44 24.19
C GLN A 75 3.48 12.26 24.26
N LEU A 76 2.97 11.06 24.02
CA LEU A 76 1.55 10.75 24.20
C LEU A 76 1.18 10.52 25.66
N ARG A 77 2.03 9.81 26.43
CA ARG A 77 1.81 9.56 27.87
C ARG A 77 1.79 10.85 28.70
N SER A 78 2.72 11.78 28.46
CA SER A 78 2.77 13.06 29.21
C SER A 78 1.58 14.00 28.97
N ARG A 79 0.71 13.70 27.99
CA ARG A 79 -0.55 14.43 27.74
C ARG A 79 -1.74 13.89 28.52
N SER A 80 -1.59 12.78 29.28
CA SER A 80 -2.67 12.14 30.04
C SER A 80 -2.98 12.83 31.38
N ASP A 81 -1.98 13.43 32.02
CA ASP A 81 -2.02 13.75 33.46
C ASP A 81 -2.57 15.16 33.81
N ILE A 82 -3.17 15.87 32.84
CA ILE A 82 -3.52 17.31 32.95
C ILE A 82 -5.04 17.55 32.85
N ILE A 83 -5.88 16.54 33.13
CA ILE A 83 -7.35 16.70 33.18
C ILE A 83 -7.94 16.06 34.46
N SER A 84 -7.68 16.71 35.60
CA SER A 84 -8.40 16.43 36.85
C SER A 84 -9.75 17.15 36.86
N VAL A 85 -10.84 16.42 36.57
CA VAL A 85 -12.21 16.94 36.67
C VAL A 85 -12.72 16.81 38.12
N PRO A 86 -13.30 17.86 38.73
CA PRO A 86 -13.85 17.76 40.08
C PRO A 86 -15.19 17.02 40.09
N SER A 87 -15.35 16.07 41.02
CA SER A 87 -16.62 15.36 41.24
C SER A 87 -17.68 16.25 41.88
N PRO A 88 -18.95 16.21 41.44
CA PRO A 88 -20.05 16.90 42.12
C PRO A 88 -20.45 16.19 43.41
N ALA A 89 -20.92 16.95 44.40
CA ALA A 89 -21.33 16.43 45.71
C ALA A 89 -22.67 15.67 45.65
N SER A 90 -22.80 14.63 46.48
CA SER A 90 -24.02 13.83 46.61
C SER A 90 -25.01 14.42 47.62
N SER A 91 -26.31 14.32 47.32
CA SER A 91 -27.38 14.71 48.25
C SER A 91 -28.47 13.64 48.35
N ARG A 92 -29.17 13.66 49.48
CA ARG A 92 -29.85 12.54 50.16
C ARG A 92 -31.07 11.91 49.46
N SER A 93 -31.06 10.57 49.46
CA SER A 93 -32.15 9.63 49.85
C SER A 93 -33.59 9.75 49.32
N SER A 94 -34.09 8.63 48.79
CA SER A 94 -35.40 8.05 49.11
C SER A 94 -35.29 6.50 49.12
N SER A 95 -36.37 5.75 49.41
CA SER A 95 -36.25 4.42 50.06
C SER A 95 -37.17 3.31 49.52
N LEU A 96 -36.73 2.06 49.78
CA LEU A 96 -37.47 0.77 49.71
C LEU A 96 -37.91 0.24 48.32
N PRO A 97 -38.26 -1.05 48.18
CA PRO A 97 -38.00 -2.21 49.04
C PRO A 97 -37.19 -3.35 48.36
N THR A 98 -36.77 -4.35 49.14
CA THR A 98 -36.02 -5.53 48.67
C THR A 98 -36.90 -6.60 47.99
N ARG A 99 -36.34 -7.33 47.01
CA ARG A 99 -36.93 -8.58 46.48
C ARG A 99 -35.85 -9.66 46.29
N ARG A 100 -36.26 -10.92 46.51
CA ARG A 100 -35.38 -12.08 46.79
C ARG A 100 -34.60 -12.62 45.59
N SER A 101 -33.41 -13.14 45.86
CA SER A 101 -32.66 -14.07 45.00
C SER A 101 -33.06 -15.54 45.26
N PRO A 102 -32.86 -16.42 44.28
CA PRO A 102 -32.42 -17.80 44.48
C PRO A 102 -30.96 -17.94 43.98
N HIS A 103 -29.98 -18.35 44.80
CA HIS A 103 -29.67 -19.75 45.12
C HIS A 103 -29.61 -20.70 43.91
N ILE A 104 -28.38 -20.91 43.41
CA ILE A 104 -27.96 -22.11 42.68
C ILE A 104 -26.69 -22.63 43.37
N SER A 105 -26.66 -23.90 43.75
CA SER A 105 -25.55 -24.52 44.49
C SER A 105 -24.57 -25.25 43.55
N PRO A 106 -23.25 -25.23 43.82
CA PRO A 106 -22.27 -26.01 43.07
C PRO A 106 -22.37 -27.51 43.39
N ARG A 107 -22.14 -28.37 42.38
CA ARG A 107 -22.27 -29.83 42.50
C ARG A 107 -20.89 -30.49 42.67
N LYS A 108 -20.72 -31.30 43.71
CA LYS A 108 -19.46 -32.02 44.03
C LYS A 108 -19.23 -33.26 43.15
N ARG A 109 -17.94 -33.57 42.91
CA ARG A 109 -17.34 -34.89 42.60
C ARG A 109 -15.88 -34.77 43.06
N ALA A 110 -15.40 -35.48 44.09
CA ALA A 110 -15.10 -36.91 44.15
C ALA A 110 -14.12 -37.30 43.01
N GLU A 111 -12.79 -37.27 43.20
CA GLU A 111 -11.91 -38.13 44.05
C GLU A 111 -11.46 -39.42 43.35
N ALA A 112 -10.15 -39.52 43.10
CA ALA A 112 -9.35 -40.76 42.99
C ALA A 112 -7.86 -40.41 42.76
N GLU A 113 -6.99 -40.66 43.75
CA GLU A 113 -5.57 -40.98 43.52
C GLU A 113 -5.42 -42.52 43.42
N PRO A 114 -4.24 -43.07 43.07
CA PRO A 114 -3.35 -43.52 44.16
C PRO A 114 -1.81 -43.49 43.90
N ASP A 115 -1.06 -43.54 45.01
CA ASP A 115 0.23 -44.25 45.26
C ASP A 115 1.52 -43.94 44.46
N ALA A 116 2.22 -42.91 44.92
CA ALA A 116 3.57 -42.94 45.54
C ALA A 116 4.65 -44.02 45.22
N VAL A 117 5.90 -43.52 44.99
CA VAL A 117 7.20 -44.03 45.54
C VAL A 117 7.78 -45.33 44.92
N PRO A 118 9.12 -45.51 44.70
CA PRO A 118 10.26 -44.99 45.47
C PRO A 118 11.40 -44.27 44.69
N SER A 119 12.50 -44.00 45.40
CA SER A 119 13.55 -43.00 45.12
C SER A 119 14.98 -43.56 44.97
N SER A 120 15.89 -42.71 44.45
CA SER A 120 17.37 -42.74 44.66
C SER A 120 18.19 -43.75 43.83
N PRO A 121 19.53 -43.61 43.67
CA PRO A 121 20.43 -42.59 44.27
C PRO A 121 21.38 -41.82 43.31
N SER A 122 21.92 -40.71 43.83
CA SER A 122 23.28 -40.14 43.69
C SER A 122 24.07 -40.18 42.38
N GLY A 123 24.54 -39.01 41.92
CA GLY A 123 25.52 -38.84 40.83
C GLY A 123 26.37 -37.57 40.94
N LEU A 124 27.18 -37.44 42.00
CA LEU A 124 28.13 -36.32 42.18
C LEU A 124 29.38 -36.49 41.30
N LEU A 125 29.69 -35.51 40.45
CA LEU A 125 31.06 -35.21 40.03
C LEU A 125 31.27 -33.69 39.88
N SER A 126 32.42 -33.22 40.37
CA SER A 126 32.90 -31.83 40.30
C SER A 126 34.13 -31.77 39.40
N ALA A 127 34.20 -30.79 38.49
CA ALA A 127 35.40 -30.52 37.69
C ALA A 127 35.42 -29.10 37.09
N THR A 128 36.00 -28.13 37.80
CA THR A 128 36.60 -26.90 37.26
C THR A 128 37.80 -26.51 38.13
N PRO A 129 38.72 -25.61 37.70
CA PRO A 129 38.89 -25.01 36.37
C PRO A 129 40.27 -25.31 35.73
N SER A 130 40.49 -24.89 34.48
CA SER A 130 41.83 -24.69 33.92
C SER A 130 41.87 -23.46 33.01
N VAL A 131 42.56 -22.41 33.45
CA VAL A 131 42.85 -21.19 32.69
C VAL A 131 44.33 -21.20 32.32
N PRO A 132 44.68 -20.77 31.09
CA PRO A 132 45.90 -19.98 30.96
C PRO A 132 45.74 -18.73 30.07
N GLN A 133 46.14 -17.60 30.66
CA GLN A 133 46.97 -16.55 30.05
C GLN A 133 46.41 -15.75 28.85
N THR A 134 45.92 -14.57 29.22
CA THR A 134 46.00 -13.33 28.43
C THR A 134 47.35 -13.11 27.76
N PHE A 135 47.35 -12.66 26.50
CA PHE A 135 48.46 -11.90 25.92
C PHE A 135 47.99 -10.47 25.58
N HIS A 136 48.60 -9.47 26.23
CA HIS A 136 48.51 -8.07 25.82
C HIS A 136 49.80 -7.68 25.07
N THR A 137 49.66 -7.08 23.90
CA THR A 137 50.45 -5.87 23.52
C THR A 137 49.82 -5.21 22.27
N PRO A 138 49.91 -3.87 22.12
CA PRO A 138 49.19 -3.15 21.06
C PRO A 138 50.08 -2.79 19.86
N LEU A 139 49.48 -2.58 18.69
CA LEU A 139 50.12 -1.83 17.61
C LEU A 139 49.17 -0.81 16.95
N LYS A 140 49.62 0.44 16.83
CA LYS A 140 48.93 1.52 16.12
C LYS A 140 49.44 1.61 14.68
N ARG A 141 48.55 1.61 13.67
CA ARG A 141 48.69 2.12 12.28
C ARG A 141 47.48 1.65 11.45
N SER A 142 47.01 2.32 10.40
CA SER A 142 47.27 3.68 9.90
C SER A 142 46.02 4.16 9.13
N LEU A 143 45.61 5.41 9.27
CA LEU A 143 44.56 6.02 8.43
C LEU A 143 45.18 6.76 7.25
N SER A 144 45.43 6.05 6.15
CA SER A 144 45.88 6.64 4.89
C SER A 144 45.63 5.71 3.69
N ALA A 145 45.53 6.31 2.50
CA ALA A 145 45.41 5.66 1.19
C ALA A 145 44.15 4.81 0.90
N PHE A 146 43.07 5.47 0.46
CA PHE A 146 42.28 5.01 -0.70
C PHE A 146 41.58 6.20 -1.39
N ARG A 147 42.24 6.79 -2.42
CA ARG A 147 41.67 7.88 -3.23
C ARG A 147 42.34 8.01 -4.62
N ALA A 148 42.14 7.04 -5.49
CA ALA A 148 42.34 7.19 -6.95
C ALA A 148 41.71 6.03 -7.72
N SER A 149 40.55 6.26 -8.35
CA SER A 149 40.19 5.78 -9.69
C SER A 149 38.72 6.13 -9.95
N VAL A 150 38.47 6.95 -10.96
CA VAL A 150 37.13 7.22 -11.52
C VAL A 150 37.30 7.26 -13.03
N GLU A 151 36.81 6.23 -13.72
CA GLU A 151 36.45 6.34 -15.13
C GLU A 151 35.06 5.69 -15.38
N PRO A 152 34.27 6.21 -16.33
CA PRO A 152 32.90 5.77 -16.55
C PRO A 152 32.79 4.77 -17.72
N SER A 153 32.04 3.69 -17.53
CA SER A 153 31.17 3.06 -18.58
C SER A 153 30.54 1.76 -18.06
N ILE A 154 29.35 1.83 -17.47
CA ILE A 154 28.49 0.65 -17.30
C ILE A 154 27.36 0.75 -18.33
N GLN A 155 27.55 0.07 -19.46
CA GLN A 155 26.44 -0.21 -20.38
C GLN A 155 25.43 -1.12 -19.67
N LEU A 156 24.15 -0.76 -19.72
CA LEU A 156 23.05 -1.55 -19.17
C LEU A 156 22.82 -2.84 -19.98
N ARG A 157 23.63 -3.87 -19.70
CA ARG A 157 23.34 -5.24 -20.17
C ARG A 157 22.15 -5.80 -19.40
N HIS A 158 21.06 -6.09 -20.11
CA HIS A 158 19.90 -6.77 -19.55
C HIS A 158 20.28 -8.17 -19.04
N PRO A 159 20.02 -8.52 -17.76
CA PRO A 159 20.17 -9.88 -17.26
C PRO A 159 19.00 -10.76 -17.71
N ALA A 160 18.97 -11.10 -19.00
CA ALA A 160 17.98 -11.98 -19.60
C ALA A 160 18.30 -13.46 -19.31
N GLN A 161 18.18 -13.87 -18.04
CA GLN A 161 18.11 -15.27 -17.61
C GLN A 161 17.64 -15.36 -16.15
N ALA A 162 16.34 -15.56 -15.96
CA ALA A 162 15.75 -16.14 -14.77
C ALA A 162 14.98 -17.41 -15.20
N HIS A 163 14.87 -18.40 -14.31
CA HIS A 163 14.46 -19.77 -14.65
C HIS A 163 13.19 -19.86 -15.50
N GLY A 164 13.18 -20.79 -16.45
CA GLY A 164 12.15 -20.92 -17.49
C GLY A 164 10.77 -21.25 -16.93
N TRP A 165 9.96 -20.22 -16.71
CA TRP A 165 8.50 -20.35 -16.76
C TRP A 165 8.11 -20.53 -18.23
N SER A 166 7.32 -21.55 -18.54
CA SER A 166 6.84 -21.77 -19.91
C SER A 166 6.02 -20.56 -20.34
N SER A 167 6.48 -19.86 -21.38
CA SER A 167 5.83 -18.65 -21.88
C SER A 167 4.61 -19.01 -22.72
N THR A 168 3.58 -19.56 -22.08
CA THR A 168 2.21 -19.49 -22.61
C THR A 168 1.86 -18.01 -22.77
N SER A 169 1.71 -17.55 -24.01
CA SER A 169 1.32 -16.17 -24.31
C SER A 169 0.10 -15.77 -23.47
N PRO A 170 0.07 -14.56 -22.89
CA PRO A 170 -1.10 -14.11 -22.14
C PRO A 170 -2.34 -14.18 -23.04
N PRO A 171 -3.47 -14.73 -22.56
CA PRO A 171 -4.66 -14.90 -23.39
C PRO A 171 -5.19 -13.55 -23.86
N ASP A 172 -5.71 -13.51 -25.09
CA ASP A 172 -6.12 -12.33 -25.88
C ASP A 172 -7.40 -11.63 -25.35
N SER A 173 -7.41 -11.44 -24.03
CA SER A 173 -8.56 -11.12 -23.18
C SER A 173 -8.63 -9.64 -22.78
N GLY A 174 -7.66 -8.83 -23.22
CA GLY A 174 -7.48 -7.44 -22.78
C GLY A 174 -7.07 -7.27 -21.31
N VAL A 175 -6.97 -8.34 -20.52
CA VAL A 175 -6.59 -8.28 -19.10
C VAL A 175 -5.08 -8.08 -18.97
N ARG A 176 -4.65 -6.87 -18.58
CA ARG A 176 -3.24 -6.60 -18.24
C ARG A 176 -2.85 -7.34 -16.95
N PRO A 177 -1.83 -8.22 -16.95
CA PRO A 177 -1.32 -8.82 -15.71
C PRO A 177 -0.83 -7.76 -14.73
N ILE A 178 -1.10 -7.99 -13.44
CA ILE A 178 -0.69 -7.09 -12.36
C ILE A 178 0.42 -7.77 -11.55
N LYS A 179 1.48 -7.02 -11.25
CA LYS A 179 2.51 -7.39 -10.29
C LYS A 179 2.06 -7.00 -8.88
N ILE A 180 2.23 -7.91 -7.94
CA ILE A 180 1.97 -7.68 -6.50
C ILE A 180 3.26 -7.92 -5.71
N GLY A 181 3.59 -7.00 -4.82
CA GLY A 181 4.52 -7.23 -3.70
C GLY A 181 3.81 -7.01 -2.38
N ILE A 182 4.09 -7.85 -1.39
CA ILE A 182 3.53 -7.76 -0.04
C ILE A 182 4.70 -7.61 0.94
N GLU A 183 4.67 -6.54 1.72
CA GLU A 183 5.57 -6.31 2.86
C GLU A 183 4.72 -6.33 4.15
N SER A 184 5.14 -7.04 5.19
CA SER A 184 4.34 -7.25 6.41
C SER A 184 5.20 -7.19 7.66
N GLU A 185 4.92 -6.23 8.53
CA GLU A 185 5.62 -6.00 9.79
C GLU A 185 4.94 -6.76 10.95
N PHE A 186 5.71 -7.50 11.74
CA PHE A 186 5.24 -8.21 12.93
C PHE A 186 6.41 -8.55 13.88
N TYR A 187 6.09 -9.06 15.08
CA TYR A 187 7.07 -9.68 15.97
C TYR A 187 6.96 -11.20 15.90
N LEU A 188 8.11 -11.89 15.83
CA LEU A 188 8.19 -13.33 15.63
C LEU A 188 8.99 -14.02 16.76
N GLU A 189 8.44 -15.08 17.34
CA GLU A 189 9.03 -15.84 18.45
C GLU A 189 8.93 -17.34 18.18
N ALA A 190 9.99 -18.10 18.44
CA ALA A 190 10.03 -19.54 18.21
C ALA A 190 9.14 -20.32 19.20
N ARG A 191 8.25 -21.18 18.69
CA ARG A 191 7.43 -22.09 19.53
C ARG A 191 8.24 -23.22 20.18
N ASN A 192 9.51 -23.34 19.85
CA ASN A 192 10.41 -24.42 20.29
C ASN A 192 11.84 -23.87 20.38
N THR A 193 12.54 -24.15 21.48
CA THR A 193 13.92 -23.71 21.73
C THR A 193 14.91 -24.11 20.63
N ALA A 194 14.65 -25.19 19.89
CA ALA A 194 15.44 -25.59 18.72
C ALA A 194 15.46 -24.54 17.59
N ASN A 195 14.45 -23.67 17.53
CA ASN A 195 14.31 -22.57 16.56
C ASN A 195 14.65 -21.17 17.14
N SER A 196 14.72 -21.01 18.48
CA SER A 196 15.09 -19.75 19.16
C SER A 196 16.60 -19.51 19.10
N ARG A 197 17.06 -18.26 18.98
CA ARG A 197 18.49 -17.89 18.95
C ARG A 197 18.72 -16.54 19.63
N ASP A 198 19.92 -16.37 20.19
CA ASP A 198 20.32 -15.16 20.91
C ASP A 198 20.47 -13.92 20.00
N THR A 199 20.71 -14.13 18.70
CA THR A 199 20.80 -13.06 17.70
C THR A 199 19.75 -13.19 16.59
N LEU A 200 19.33 -12.05 16.04
CA LEU A 200 18.37 -11.97 14.94
C LEU A 200 18.93 -12.63 13.66
N GLU A 201 20.22 -12.44 13.38
CA GLU A 201 20.90 -12.98 12.21
C GLU A 201 20.91 -14.52 12.21
N GLU A 202 21.18 -15.15 13.35
CA GLU A 202 21.13 -16.62 13.51
C GLU A 202 19.69 -17.14 13.49
N PHE A 203 18.76 -16.43 14.13
CA PHE A 203 17.33 -16.75 14.12
C PHE A 203 16.79 -16.81 12.68
N ILE A 204 17.10 -15.80 11.87
CA ILE A 204 16.70 -15.73 10.45
C ILE A 204 17.40 -16.80 9.60
N ASP A 205 18.69 -17.07 9.80
CA ASP A 205 19.37 -18.13 9.05
C ASP A 205 18.72 -19.51 9.29
N VAL A 206 18.43 -19.84 10.56
CA VAL A 206 17.79 -21.10 10.96
C VAL A 206 16.35 -21.19 10.45
N LEU A 207 15.55 -20.13 10.64
CA LEU A 207 14.17 -20.05 10.17
C LEU A 207 14.08 -20.30 8.67
N THR A 208 14.91 -19.61 7.90
CA THR A 208 14.85 -19.63 6.43
C THR A 208 15.45 -20.90 5.84
N ALA A 209 16.48 -21.49 6.47
CA ALA A 209 16.98 -22.81 6.13
C ALA A 209 15.94 -23.91 6.41
N ASN A 210 15.18 -23.81 7.50
CA ASN A 210 14.11 -24.73 7.84
C ASN A 210 12.87 -24.57 6.91
N HIS A 211 12.49 -23.33 6.56
CA HIS A 211 11.46 -23.05 5.55
C HIS A 211 11.80 -23.70 4.21
N ASN A 212 13.00 -23.43 3.70
CA ASN A 212 13.45 -23.92 2.40
C ASN A 212 13.54 -25.45 2.33
N ARG A 213 13.84 -26.12 3.46
CA ARG A 213 13.82 -27.59 3.56
C ARG A 213 12.39 -28.15 3.58
N GLN A 214 11.43 -27.47 4.21
CA GLN A 214 10.04 -27.93 4.32
C GLN A 214 9.19 -27.59 3.08
N LEU A 215 9.50 -26.49 2.37
CA LEU A 215 8.73 -25.99 1.23
C LEU A 215 9.59 -25.90 -0.05
N PRO A 216 10.16 -27.02 -0.55
CA PRO A 216 11.04 -27.00 -1.74
C PRO A 216 10.30 -26.71 -3.05
N ALA A 217 8.97 -26.88 -3.09
CA ALA A 217 8.13 -26.60 -4.25
C ALA A 217 7.74 -25.11 -4.39
N HIS A 218 8.01 -24.30 -3.37
CA HIS A 218 7.57 -22.90 -3.28
C HIS A 218 8.76 -21.91 -3.38
N SER A 219 8.42 -20.63 -3.52
CA SER A 219 9.35 -19.51 -3.48
C SER A 219 10.26 -19.58 -2.26
N GLN A 220 11.57 -19.67 -2.49
CA GLN A 220 12.55 -19.86 -1.43
C GLN A 220 12.79 -18.56 -0.65
N MET A 221 13.00 -18.65 0.67
CA MET A 221 13.51 -17.56 1.50
C MET A 221 15.01 -17.33 1.28
N ARG A 222 15.48 -16.10 1.48
CA ARG A 222 16.91 -15.77 1.60
C ARG A 222 17.42 -16.02 3.02
N ARG A 223 18.60 -16.63 3.13
CA ARG A 223 19.28 -16.93 4.41
C ARG A 223 19.85 -15.72 5.15
N THR A 224 19.90 -14.56 4.51
CA THR A 224 20.42 -13.31 5.08
C THR A 224 19.32 -12.28 5.17
N LEU A 225 19.30 -11.50 6.26
CA LEU A 225 18.57 -10.23 6.31
C LEU A 225 18.88 -9.37 5.08
N ARG A 226 17.86 -8.73 4.53
CA ARG A 226 18.00 -7.69 3.51
C ARG A 226 18.31 -6.36 4.21
N PRO A 227 19.39 -5.65 3.86
CA PRO A 227 19.59 -4.28 4.32
C PRO A 227 18.46 -3.39 3.79
N TYR A 228 17.87 -2.59 4.68
CA TYR A 228 16.70 -1.75 4.42
C TYR A 228 16.84 -0.86 3.17
N GLU A 229 17.99 -0.21 2.99
CA GLU A 229 18.25 0.68 1.84
C GLU A 229 18.59 -0.07 0.53
N TYR A 230 18.82 -1.38 0.56
CA TYR A 230 19.43 -2.09 -0.55
C TYR A 230 18.40 -2.51 -1.63
N SER A 231 18.74 -2.16 -2.87
CA SER A 231 17.86 -2.12 -4.06
C SER A 231 18.18 -3.15 -5.15
N GLY A 232 18.98 -4.18 -4.81
CA GLY A 232 19.33 -5.27 -5.73
C GLY A 232 18.16 -6.17 -6.11
N ASN A 233 18.41 -7.16 -6.97
CA ASN A 233 17.37 -8.08 -7.44
C ASN A 233 16.95 -9.07 -6.33
N TYR A 234 15.79 -8.85 -5.69
CA TYR A 234 15.12 -9.80 -4.77
C TYR A 234 13.99 -10.59 -5.40
N TYR A 235 13.56 -10.23 -6.61
CA TYR A 235 12.17 -10.35 -7.07
C TYR A 235 11.58 -11.76 -7.20
N GLY A 236 12.37 -12.82 -7.00
CA GLY A 236 11.94 -14.22 -6.98
C GLY A 236 12.17 -14.97 -5.66
N LYS A 237 12.38 -14.27 -4.53
CA LYS A 237 12.58 -14.89 -3.21
C LYS A 237 11.97 -14.05 -2.08
N TRP A 238 11.39 -14.71 -1.09
CA TRP A 238 11.04 -14.08 0.20
C TRP A 238 12.31 -13.59 0.91
N CYS A 239 12.22 -12.49 1.64
CA CYS A 239 13.31 -12.04 2.51
C CYS A 239 12.78 -11.30 3.74
N PHE A 240 13.56 -11.33 4.81
CA PHE A 240 13.30 -10.52 6.00
C PHE A 240 14.11 -9.24 5.97
N VAL A 241 13.49 -8.13 6.33
CA VAL A 241 14.07 -6.79 6.46
C VAL A 241 14.03 -6.39 7.93
N LYS A 242 15.09 -5.70 8.38
CA LYS A 242 15.11 -5.06 9.71
C LYS A 242 14.43 -3.70 9.62
N GLU A 243 13.19 -3.62 10.10
CA GLU A 243 12.38 -2.39 10.12
C GLU A 243 12.69 -1.56 11.39
N PRO A 244 13.27 -0.34 11.27
CA PRO A 244 13.69 0.44 12.43
C PRO A 244 12.58 0.85 13.41
N THR A 245 11.32 0.92 12.98
CA THR A 245 10.18 1.35 13.83
C THR A 245 9.63 0.25 14.75
N ILE A 246 9.94 -1.03 14.49
CA ILE A 246 9.50 -2.17 15.33
C ILE A 246 10.64 -3.07 15.82
N GLY A 247 11.87 -2.89 15.32
CA GLY A 247 13.01 -3.76 15.62
C GLY A 247 13.33 -3.90 17.12
N THR A 248 13.56 -5.13 17.57
CA THR A 248 13.88 -5.48 18.96
C THR A 248 15.34 -5.90 19.15
N VAL A 249 15.79 -5.96 20.40
CA VAL A 249 17.15 -6.41 20.79
C VAL A 249 17.20 -7.91 21.07
N HIS A 250 16.05 -8.50 21.44
CA HIS A 250 15.86 -9.90 21.76
C HIS A 250 14.53 -10.40 21.18
N GLU A 251 14.32 -11.71 21.21
CA GLU A 251 13.04 -12.36 20.94
C GLU A 251 11.93 -11.82 21.89
N PRO A 252 10.70 -11.53 21.44
CA PRO A 252 10.17 -11.69 20.08
C PRO A 252 10.77 -10.68 19.09
N TRP A 253 11.19 -11.17 17.92
CA TRP A 253 11.94 -10.43 16.92
C TRP A 253 11.04 -9.55 16.04
N GLY A 254 11.14 -8.23 16.20
CA GLY A 254 10.44 -7.26 15.34
C GLY A 254 11.07 -7.18 13.94
N ILE A 255 10.33 -7.61 12.91
CA ILE A 255 10.82 -7.80 11.53
C ILE A 255 9.75 -7.48 10.49
N GLU A 256 10.18 -7.12 9.28
CA GLU A 256 9.33 -7.06 8.09
C GLU A 256 9.59 -8.27 7.19
N LEU A 257 8.55 -9.00 6.80
CA LEU A 257 8.58 -10.04 5.77
C LEU A 257 8.21 -9.43 4.41
N VAL A 258 9.12 -9.51 3.44
CA VAL A 258 8.94 -9.02 2.07
C VAL A 258 8.84 -10.20 1.10
N SER A 259 7.80 -10.19 0.26
CA SER A 259 7.51 -11.26 -0.70
C SER A 259 8.38 -11.22 -1.98
N PRO A 260 8.42 -12.32 -2.75
CA PRO A 260 8.69 -12.26 -4.18
C PRO A 260 7.74 -11.27 -4.88
N ILE A 261 8.07 -10.82 -6.09
CA ILE A 261 7.09 -10.17 -6.95
C ILE A 261 6.21 -11.26 -7.55
N PHE A 262 4.95 -11.27 -7.11
CA PHE A 262 3.92 -12.15 -7.62
C PHE A 262 3.26 -11.59 -8.89
N TRP A 263 2.60 -12.48 -9.62
CA TRP A 263 1.81 -12.15 -10.81
C TRP A 263 0.35 -12.50 -10.55
N ALA A 264 -0.51 -11.48 -10.49
CA ALA A 264 -1.95 -11.64 -10.53
C ALA A 264 -2.41 -11.64 -12.00
N CYS A 265 -2.83 -12.82 -12.45
CA CYS A 265 -3.48 -13.08 -13.73
C CYS A 265 -4.40 -14.31 -13.59
N PRO A 266 -5.33 -14.58 -14.53
CA PRO A 266 -6.22 -15.73 -14.44
C PRO A 266 -5.48 -17.06 -14.27
N GLY A 267 -5.78 -17.79 -13.18
CA GLY A 267 -5.16 -19.08 -12.86
C GLY A 267 -3.80 -19.01 -12.14
N SER A 268 -3.33 -17.80 -11.79
CA SER A 268 -2.10 -17.61 -11.03
C SER A 268 -2.15 -18.23 -9.63
N THR A 269 -1.04 -18.84 -9.19
CA THR A 269 -0.94 -19.60 -7.93
C THR A 269 -0.44 -18.79 -6.74
N TRP A 270 -0.20 -17.47 -6.89
CA TRP A 270 0.55 -16.67 -5.93
C TRP A 270 -0.06 -16.65 -4.51
N ARG A 271 -1.38 -16.78 -4.37
CA ARG A 271 -2.02 -16.90 -3.04
C ARG A 271 -1.58 -18.14 -2.29
N LYS A 272 -1.36 -19.26 -2.99
CA LYS A 272 -0.85 -20.51 -2.42
C LYS A 272 0.61 -20.38 -1.96
N GLU A 273 1.41 -19.56 -2.64
CA GLU A 273 2.77 -19.22 -2.21
C GLU A 273 2.75 -18.42 -0.90
N VAL A 274 1.82 -17.49 -0.76
CA VAL A 274 1.59 -16.72 0.48
C VAL A 274 1.09 -17.65 1.58
N GLU A 275 0.04 -18.43 1.32
CA GLU A 275 -0.55 -19.39 2.27
C GLU A 275 0.48 -20.38 2.80
N ALA A 276 1.25 -21.06 1.94
CA ALA A 276 2.27 -22.01 2.37
C ALA A 276 3.35 -21.38 3.26
N THR A 277 3.84 -20.18 2.92
CA THR A 277 4.85 -19.47 3.73
C THR A 277 4.27 -19.02 5.08
N TRP A 278 3.05 -18.50 5.14
CA TRP A 278 2.41 -18.13 6.41
C TRP A 278 2.06 -19.36 7.26
N GLU A 279 1.57 -20.45 6.67
CA GLU A 279 1.31 -21.73 7.37
C GLU A 279 2.59 -22.31 7.98
N TYR A 280 3.74 -22.17 7.31
CA TYR A 280 5.03 -22.51 7.90
C TYR A 280 5.35 -21.63 9.11
N LEU A 281 5.19 -20.31 9.00
CA LEU A 281 5.48 -19.37 10.08
C LEU A 281 4.56 -19.60 11.28
N GLU A 282 3.25 -19.65 11.08
CA GLU A 282 2.24 -19.88 12.14
C GLU A 282 2.48 -21.21 12.88
N ARG A 283 2.91 -22.26 12.17
CA ARG A 283 3.23 -23.59 12.71
C ARG A 283 4.53 -23.66 13.50
N GLN A 284 5.53 -22.85 13.17
CA GLN A 284 6.86 -22.88 13.80
C GLN A 284 7.09 -21.75 14.81
N TYR A 285 6.32 -20.66 14.70
CA TYR A 285 6.51 -19.41 15.42
C TYR A 285 5.18 -18.82 15.93
N SER A 286 5.27 -18.14 17.07
CA SER A 286 4.28 -17.20 17.59
C SER A 286 4.41 -15.89 16.80
N ILE A 287 3.30 -15.41 16.22
CA ILE A 287 3.26 -14.17 15.43
C ILE A 287 2.38 -13.16 16.16
N THR A 288 2.94 -12.00 16.52
CA THR A 288 2.21 -10.92 17.21
C THR A 288 2.48 -9.56 16.55
N LYS A 289 1.71 -8.53 16.90
CA LYS A 289 1.85 -7.17 16.33
C LYS A 289 1.52 -6.09 17.35
N SER A 290 2.03 -4.89 17.10
CA SER A 290 1.69 -3.64 17.80
C SER A 290 0.95 -2.70 16.84
N THR A 291 0.55 -1.53 17.32
CA THR A 291 -0.06 -0.47 16.48
C THR A 291 0.94 0.17 15.51
N SER A 292 2.25 0.07 15.78
CA SER A 292 3.31 0.48 14.85
C SER A 292 3.29 -0.36 13.57
N CYS A 293 3.12 -1.68 13.72
CA CYS A 293 3.18 -2.64 12.62
C CYS A 293 2.21 -2.31 11.47
N ALA A 294 2.70 -2.36 10.24
CA ALA A 294 2.00 -2.14 8.98
C ALA A 294 1.95 -3.38 8.06
N THR A 295 1.06 -3.34 7.07
CA THR A 295 1.17 -4.15 5.85
C THR A 295 1.24 -3.19 4.66
N HIS A 296 2.26 -3.33 3.81
CA HIS A 296 2.41 -2.54 2.58
C HIS A 296 2.10 -3.43 1.36
N ILE A 297 1.25 -2.94 0.45
CA ILE A 297 0.96 -3.64 -0.81
C ILE A 297 1.46 -2.83 -2.01
N HIS A 298 2.45 -3.35 -2.72
CA HIS A 298 2.96 -2.80 -3.97
C HIS A 298 2.17 -3.34 -5.17
N VAL A 299 1.75 -2.45 -6.08
CA VAL A 299 1.01 -2.79 -7.30
C VAL A 299 1.68 -2.14 -8.52
N SER A 300 1.90 -2.91 -9.60
CA SER A 300 2.30 -2.34 -10.91
C SER A 300 1.84 -3.16 -12.11
N PHE A 301 1.77 -2.54 -13.29
CA PHE A 301 1.58 -3.22 -14.58
C PHE A 301 2.94 -3.51 -15.25
N GLN A 302 2.98 -4.49 -16.16
CA GLN A 302 4.20 -4.87 -16.88
C GLN A 302 4.36 -4.12 -18.22
N PRO A 303 5.58 -3.70 -18.59
CA PRO A 303 5.95 -3.36 -19.96
C PRO A 303 5.36 -4.32 -21.03
N PRO A 304 4.87 -3.80 -22.18
CA PRO A 304 4.95 -2.39 -22.61
C PRO A 304 4.10 -1.42 -21.77
N GLY A 305 3.09 -1.91 -21.06
CA GLY A 305 2.26 -1.13 -20.14
C GLY A 305 2.92 -0.88 -18.77
N ILE A 306 3.90 0.03 -18.70
CA ILE A 306 4.06 0.83 -17.47
C ILE A 306 2.76 1.64 -17.28
N PHE A 307 2.40 2.01 -16.05
CA PHE A 307 1.27 2.93 -15.82
C PHE A 307 1.37 4.14 -16.75
N THR A 308 0.35 4.39 -17.56
CA THR A 308 0.24 5.62 -18.36
C THR A 308 -0.17 6.80 -17.47
N LEU A 309 -0.04 8.03 -17.98
CA LEU A 309 -0.61 9.21 -17.30
C LEU A 309 -2.09 9.03 -16.97
N GLU A 310 -2.86 8.41 -17.86
CA GLU A 310 -4.30 8.17 -17.66
C GLU A 310 -4.57 7.09 -16.61
N ASP A 311 -3.75 6.03 -16.54
CA ASP A 311 -3.83 5.05 -15.44
C ASP A 311 -3.58 5.75 -14.09
N ILE A 312 -2.50 6.54 -14.00
CA ILE A 312 -2.14 7.29 -12.80
C ILE A 312 -3.23 8.30 -12.41
N ARG A 313 -3.80 9.03 -13.38
CA ARG A 313 -4.90 9.98 -13.17
C ARG A 313 -6.13 9.31 -12.57
N ARG A 314 -6.59 8.20 -13.16
CA ARG A 314 -7.79 7.50 -12.66
C ARG A 314 -7.57 6.88 -11.29
N ILE A 315 -6.38 6.36 -11.02
CA ILE A 315 -6.01 5.84 -9.69
C ILE A 315 -5.99 6.98 -8.65
N ALA A 316 -5.38 8.12 -8.96
CA ALA A 316 -5.37 9.29 -8.09
C ALA A 316 -6.78 9.85 -7.80
N LEU A 317 -7.63 9.95 -8.84
CA LEU A 317 -9.03 10.36 -8.70
C LEU A 317 -9.83 9.38 -7.81
N ALA A 318 -9.69 8.06 -8.04
CA ALA A 318 -10.37 7.05 -7.25
C ALA A 318 -9.89 7.03 -5.78
N ILE A 319 -8.59 7.24 -5.54
CA ILE A 319 -8.02 7.35 -4.18
C ILE A 319 -8.65 8.51 -3.44
N LEU A 320 -8.69 9.71 -4.05
CA LEU A 320 -9.33 10.87 -3.42
C LEU A 320 -10.82 10.64 -3.17
N HIS A 321 -11.52 10.05 -4.13
CA HIS A 321 -12.95 9.79 -4.00
C HIS A 321 -13.24 8.82 -2.84
N PHE A 322 -12.59 7.65 -2.81
CA PHE A 322 -12.88 6.59 -1.85
C PHE A 322 -12.06 6.65 -0.55
N GLU A 323 -11.24 7.68 -0.32
CA GLU A 323 -10.47 7.88 0.92
C GLU A 323 -11.36 7.76 2.17
N THR A 324 -12.58 8.27 2.08
CA THR A 324 -13.59 8.19 3.15
C THR A 324 -14.17 6.80 3.40
N ALA A 325 -14.18 5.93 2.40
CA ALA A 325 -14.55 4.53 2.59
C ALA A 325 -13.38 3.73 3.17
N PHE A 326 -12.15 3.98 2.70
CA PHE A 326 -10.94 3.37 3.27
C PHE A 326 -10.76 3.68 4.76
N GLU A 327 -10.96 4.93 5.19
CA GLU A 327 -10.82 5.30 6.61
C GLU A 327 -11.82 4.57 7.53
N VAL A 328 -12.97 4.09 7.02
CA VAL A 328 -13.87 3.20 7.79
C VAL A 328 -13.24 1.82 7.98
N LEU A 329 -12.77 1.19 6.89
CA LEU A 329 -12.16 -0.15 6.88
C LEU A 329 -10.85 -0.22 7.67
N ILE A 330 -10.16 0.91 7.82
CA ILE A 330 -8.87 1.01 8.51
C ILE A 330 -9.07 1.16 10.03
N PRO A 331 -8.35 0.40 10.88
CA PRO A 331 -8.44 0.50 12.35
C PRO A 331 -8.17 1.91 12.90
N PRO A 332 -8.83 2.34 13.99
CA PRO A 332 -8.73 3.73 14.50
C PRO A 332 -7.30 4.23 14.76
N ASP A 333 -6.41 3.38 15.26
CA ASP A 333 -5.00 3.65 15.53
C ASP A 333 -4.18 3.93 14.25
N ARG A 334 -4.60 3.36 13.11
CA ARG A 334 -3.97 3.56 11.80
C ARG A 334 -4.46 4.81 11.05
N ARG A 335 -5.57 5.42 11.48
CA ARG A 335 -6.19 6.58 10.81
C ARG A 335 -5.28 7.81 10.85
N ARG A 336 -4.78 8.21 12.03
CA ARG A 336 -3.89 9.38 12.21
C ARG A 336 -2.39 9.03 12.20
N ASN A 337 -1.95 8.18 11.27
CA ASN A 337 -0.56 7.70 11.19
C ASN A 337 0.33 8.58 10.27
N PRO A 338 1.48 9.13 10.75
CA PRO A 338 2.36 9.99 9.96
C PRO A 338 3.13 9.27 8.83
N TYR A 339 3.17 7.93 8.85
CA TYR A 339 3.78 7.08 7.81
C TYR A 339 2.74 6.56 6.78
N ALA A 340 1.46 6.89 6.97
CA ALA A 340 0.34 6.59 6.08
C ALA A 340 -0.69 7.74 6.04
N LYS A 341 -0.19 8.96 5.77
CA LYS A 341 -0.91 10.23 5.67
C LYS A 341 -1.98 10.23 4.57
N SER A 342 -3.09 10.94 4.81
CA SER A 342 -4.10 11.24 3.78
C SER A 342 -3.48 11.94 2.57
N ASN A 343 -3.79 11.46 1.36
CA ASN A 343 -3.31 12.07 0.11
C ASN A 343 -4.01 13.40 -0.20
N TRP A 344 -5.27 13.57 0.23
CA TRP A 344 -5.98 14.84 0.08
C TRP A 344 -5.66 15.84 1.21
N LEU A 345 -5.96 15.49 2.46
CA LEU A 345 -6.09 16.47 3.55
C LEU A 345 -4.76 17.13 3.92
N VAL A 346 -3.66 16.37 3.89
CA VAL A 346 -2.30 16.87 4.08
C VAL A 346 -1.48 16.93 2.78
N GLY A 347 -2.09 16.71 1.62
CA GLY A 347 -1.45 16.91 0.33
C GLY A 347 -1.01 18.37 0.12
N GLN A 348 0.29 18.59 -0.13
CA GLN A 348 0.94 19.91 -0.16
C GLN A 348 0.33 20.88 -1.19
N HIS A 349 -0.24 20.35 -2.28
CA HIS A 349 -0.89 21.12 -3.35
C HIS A 349 -2.43 21.03 -3.31
N LEU A 350 -2.98 20.26 -2.37
CA LEU A 350 -4.42 19.92 -2.28
C LEU A 350 -5.03 20.50 -0.99
N GLY A 351 -5.30 19.69 0.03
CA GLY A 351 -5.92 20.12 1.29
C GLY A 351 -5.13 21.19 2.05
N LEU A 352 -3.80 21.21 1.90
CA LEU A 352 -2.92 22.26 2.47
C LEU A 352 -2.91 23.57 1.66
N LYS A 353 -3.37 23.57 0.40
CA LYS A 353 -3.74 24.78 -0.36
C LYS A 353 -5.21 25.15 -0.19
N ASN A 354 -5.85 24.62 0.85
CA ASN A 354 -7.25 24.79 1.20
C ASN A 354 -8.28 24.33 0.15
N LYS A 355 -7.88 23.55 -0.87
CA LYS A 355 -8.82 22.94 -1.82
C LYS A 355 -9.75 21.95 -1.11
N SER A 356 -11.03 21.99 -1.44
CA SER A 356 -11.99 20.92 -1.17
C SER A 356 -11.64 19.64 -1.96
N ARG A 357 -12.28 18.51 -1.67
CA ARG A 357 -12.05 17.26 -2.42
C ARG A 357 -12.39 17.41 -3.92
N PRO A 358 -13.51 18.04 -4.34
CA PRO A 358 -13.81 18.30 -5.75
C PRO A 358 -12.76 19.17 -6.47
N GLU A 359 -12.31 20.27 -5.85
CA GLU A 359 -11.26 21.14 -6.42
C GLU A 359 -9.88 20.47 -6.49
N SER A 360 -9.68 19.43 -5.68
CA SER A 360 -8.48 18.58 -5.68
C SER A 360 -8.56 17.53 -6.78
N MET A 361 -9.72 16.88 -6.95
CA MET A 361 -9.99 15.97 -8.05
C MET A 361 -9.93 16.68 -9.41
N ALA A 362 -10.47 17.89 -9.55
CA ALA A 362 -10.31 18.70 -10.75
C ALA A 362 -8.83 18.97 -11.07
N ALA A 363 -8.03 19.40 -10.08
CA ALA A 363 -6.59 19.63 -10.28
C ALA A 363 -5.82 18.37 -10.72
N ILE A 364 -6.22 17.18 -10.26
CA ILE A 364 -5.64 15.89 -10.69
C ILE A 364 -6.09 15.51 -12.10
N ASN A 365 -7.36 15.75 -12.44
CA ASN A 365 -7.90 15.54 -13.78
C ASN A 365 -7.14 16.39 -14.81
N ASP A 366 -6.94 17.67 -14.48
CA ASP A 366 -6.38 18.68 -15.39
C ASP A 366 -4.83 18.64 -15.45
N ALA A 367 -4.18 17.77 -14.68
CA ALA A 367 -2.73 17.59 -14.73
C ALA A 367 -2.28 17.04 -16.09
N THR A 368 -1.32 17.71 -16.74
CA THR A 368 -0.91 17.42 -18.13
C THR A 368 0.25 16.42 -18.23
N ASP A 369 0.99 16.18 -17.14
CA ASP A 369 2.09 15.21 -17.10
C ASP A 369 2.15 14.42 -15.79
N MET A 370 2.92 13.32 -15.80
CA MET A 370 2.98 12.38 -14.68
C MET A 370 3.73 12.94 -13.46
N ILE A 371 4.72 13.81 -13.66
CA ILE A 371 5.50 14.42 -12.57
C ILE A 371 4.60 15.42 -11.83
N GLN A 372 3.91 16.29 -12.57
CA GLN A 372 2.91 17.21 -12.03
C GLN A 372 1.85 16.46 -11.21
N LEU A 373 1.31 15.37 -11.75
CA LEU A 373 0.26 14.60 -11.09
C LEU A 373 0.76 13.91 -9.80
N ILE A 374 1.95 13.31 -9.81
CA ILE A 374 2.56 12.75 -8.60
C ILE A 374 2.78 13.85 -7.55
N HIS A 375 3.26 15.04 -7.94
CA HIS A 375 3.42 16.18 -7.03
C HIS A 375 2.11 16.70 -6.42
N LEU A 376 0.97 16.53 -7.09
CA LEU A 376 -0.34 16.80 -6.50
C LEU A 376 -0.66 15.80 -5.38
N MET A 377 -0.39 14.51 -5.61
CA MET A 377 -0.69 13.43 -4.67
C MET A 377 0.22 13.38 -3.45
N GLN A 378 1.49 13.81 -3.59
CA GLN A 378 2.48 13.87 -2.50
C GLN A 378 3.77 14.64 -2.88
N PRO A 379 4.54 15.14 -1.91
CA PRO A 379 5.90 15.65 -2.14
C PRO A 379 6.87 14.54 -2.60
N VAL A 380 7.90 14.95 -3.35
CA VAL A 380 9.00 14.06 -3.76
C VAL A 380 9.75 13.54 -2.53
N TYR A 381 10.18 12.29 -2.56
CA TYR A 381 10.88 11.55 -1.49
C TYR A 381 10.08 11.30 -0.19
N ASP A 382 8.99 12.02 0.07
CA ASP A 382 8.06 11.73 1.16
C ASP A 382 7.23 10.47 0.84
N ARG A 383 7.71 9.29 1.27
CA ARG A 383 7.00 8.02 1.11
C ARG A 383 5.80 7.85 2.06
N GLY A 384 5.59 8.75 3.01
CA GLY A 384 4.72 8.54 4.18
C GLY A 384 3.21 8.66 3.92
N TYR A 385 2.73 8.46 2.71
CA TYR A 385 1.32 8.61 2.33
C TYR A 385 0.58 7.28 2.27
N ALA A 386 -0.73 7.32 2.50
CA ALA A 386 -1.62 6.16 2.51
C ALA A 386 -1.56 5.39 1.17
N TRP A 387 -1.49 6.12 0.07
CA TRP A 387 -1.05 5.63 -1.23
C TRP A 387 0.23 6.39 -1.62
N ASN A 388 1.35 5.66 -1.72
CA ASN A 388 2.66 6.19 -2.06
C ASN A 388 2.96 6.04 -3.56
N PHE A 389 3.12 7.17 -4.24
CA PHE A 389 3.45 7.33 -5.65
C PHE A 389 4.94 7.58 -5.92
N ASN A 390 5.79 7.84 -4.91
CA ASN A 390 7.23 8.08 -5.13
C ASN A 390 7.94 6.87 -5.77
N ASN A 391 7.43 5.66 -5.57
CA ASN A 391 7.93 4.44 -6.23
C ASN A 391 7.55 4.35 -7.72
N LEU A 392 6.94 5.39 -8.31
CA LEU A 392 6.83 5.54 -9.75
C LEU A 392 8.10 6.18 -10.35
N PHE A 393 8.91 6.90 -9.54
CA PHE A 393 10.18 7.46 -9.97
C PHE A 393 11.36 6.47 -9.89
N ASP A 394 11.26 5.44 -9.05
CA ASP A 394 12.31 4.43 -8.84
C ASP A 394 12.33 3.31 -9.91
N SER A 395 13.10 2.24 -9.66
CA SER A 395 13.18 1.06 -10.53
C SER A 395 12.08 0.01 -10.29
N LYS A 396 11.30 0.10 -9.20
CA LYS A 396 10.13 -0.76 -8.93
C LYS A 396 8.95 -0.38 -9.85
N ARG A 397 8.76 0.93 -10.11
CA ARG A 397 7.62 1.49 -10.87
C ARG A 397 6.26 1.07 -10.31
N THR A 398 6.07 1.17 -9.00
CA THR A 398 4.86 0.75 -8.27
C THR A 398 4.07 1.93 -7.71
N ILE A 399 2.77 1.72 -7.50
CA ILE A 399 2.01 2.45 -6.47
C ILE A 399 1.96 1.52 -5.25
N GLU A 400 2.05 2.07 -4.04
CA GLU A 400 2.14 1.32 -2.80
C GLU A 400 1.06 1.75 -1.80
N PHE A 401 0.22 0.83 -1.36
CA PHE A 401 -0.79 1.06 -0.33
C PHE A 401 -0.19 0.80 1.06
N ARG A 402 -0.04 1.86 1.88
CA ARG A 402 0.67 1.85 3.17
C ARG A 402 -0.23 1.92 4.40
N LYS A 403 -1.53 2.16 4.20
CA LYS A 403 -2.49 2.35 5.29
C LYS A 403 -2.77 1.11 6.17
N PRO A 404 -2.83 -0.13 5.64
CA PRO A 404 -3.21 -1.32 6.42
C PRO A 404 -2.41 -1.56 7.70
N PRO A 405 -3.04 -2.13 8.75
CA PRO A 405 -2.33 -2.60 9.94
C PRO A 405 -1.41 -3.78 9.62
N GLY A 406 -0.49 -4.11 10.53
CA GLY A 406 0.31 -5.32 10.47
C GLY A 406 -0.55 -6.57 10.32
N SER A 407 -0.10 -7.52 9.51
CA SER A 407 -0.75 -8.81 9.31
C SER A 407 -0.07 -9.88 10.18
N THR A 408 -0.86 -10.74 10.83
CA THR A 408 -0.34 -11.89 11.60
C THR A 408 -0.79 -13.24 11.07
N THR A 409 -1.46 -13.27 9.91
CA THR A 409 -1.90 -14.49 9.23
C THR A 409 -1.93 -14.30 7.72
N ALA A 410 -1.87 -15.41 6.96
CA ALA A 410 -2.07 -15.40 5.50
C ALA A 410 -3.35 -14.66 5.09
N ASN A 411 -4.45 -14.91 5.78
CA ASN A 411 -5.76 -14.32 5.45
C ASN A 411 -5.78 -12.79 5.63
N GLN A 412 -5.08 -12.23 6.62
CA GLN A 412 -4.97 -10.77 6.79
C GLN A 412 -4.16 -10.15 5.64
N ALA A 413 -2.98 -10.72 5.34
CA ALA A 413 -2.12 -10.21 4.28
C ALA A 413 -2.79 -10.30 2.90
N LEU A 414 -3.46 -11.42 2.60
CA LEU A 414 -4.17 -11.62 1.34
C LEU A 414 -5.42 -10.75 1.19
N ALA A 415 -6.17 -10.47 2.27
CA ALA A 415 -7.32 -9.57 2.18
C ALA A 415 -6.92 -8.16 1.77
N TRP A 416 -5.84 -7.60 2.35
CA TRP A 416 -5.30 -6.31 1.93
C TRP A 416 -4.69 -6.34 0.53
N ALA A 417 -4.08 -7.45 0.12
CA ALA A 417 -3.57 -7.63 -1.24
C ALA A 417 -4.70 -7.64 -2.28
N GLU A 418 -5.79 -8.37 -2.04
CA GLU A 418 -6.98 -8.36 -2.89
C GLU A 418 -7.61 -6.97 -2.98
N LEU A 419 -7.65 -6.22 -1.87
CA LEU A 419 -8.21 -4.88 -1.84
C LEU A 419 -7.42 -3.94 -2.76
N ALA A 420 -6.10 -3.90 -2.62
CA ALA A 420 -5.26 -3.04 -3.46
C ALA A 420 -5.26 -3.47 -4.94
N LEU A 421 -5.22 -4.78 -5.21
CA LEU A 421 -5.35 -5.35 -6.56
C LEU A 421 -6.65 -4.91 -7.23
N SER A 422 -7.79 -5.23 -6.60
CA SER A 422 -9.12 -5.03 -7.16
C SER A 422 -9.47 -3.55 -7.28
N PHE A 423 -9.05 -2.73 -6.31
CA PHE A 423 -9.19 -1.28 -6.36
C PHE A 423 -8.39 -0.64 -7.49
N VAL A 424 -7.11 -0.96 -7.67
CA VAL A 424 -6.29 -0.40 -8.76
C VAL A 424 -6.82 -0.84 -10.13
N GLN A 425 -7.27 -2.10 -10.23
CA GLN A 425 -7.91 -2.67 -11.42
C GLN A 425 -9.23 -1.97 -11.77
N ALA A 426 -10.06 -1.63 -10.79
CA ALA A 426 -11.28 -0.84 -10.97
C ALA A 426 -11.00 0.62 -11.30
N ALA A 427 -10.05 1.25 -10.60
CA ALA A 427 -9.66 2.62 -10.84
C ALA A 427 -9.18 2.83 -12.28
N VAL A 428 -8.30 1.97 -12.81
CA VAL A 428 -7.88 2.03 -14.22
C VAL A 428 -9.05 1.97 -15.21
N ARG A 429 -10.05 1.12 -14.95
CA ARG A 429 -11.19 0.93 -15.87
C ARG A 429 -12.25 2.04 -15.75
N TYR A 430 -12.51 2.52 -14.54
CA TYR A 430 -13.72 3.28 -14.23
C TYR A 430 -13.49 4.56 -13.40
N GLY A 431 -12.26 4.84 -12.96
CA GLY A 431 -11.91 6.00 -12.12
C GLY A 431 -11.88 7.35 -12.83
N THR A 432 -12.72 7.58 -13.85
CA THR A 432 -12.90 8.92 -14.45
C THR A 432 -13.75 9.80 -13.54
N LEU A 433 -13.56 11.12 -13.60
CA LEU A 433 -14.30 12.07 -12.76
C LEU A 433 -15.83 11.91 -12.91
N GLU A 434 -16.30 11.78 -14.15
CA GLU A 434 -17.72 11.59 -14.51
C GLU A 434 -18.33 10.31 -13.92
N LYS A 435 -17.56 9.21 -13.86
CA LYS A 435 -18.02 7.94 -13.27
C LYS A 435 -17.98 7.96 -11.75
N LEU A 436 -16.89 8.45 -11.17
CA LEU A 436 -16.77 8.62 -9.71
C LEU A 436 -17.84 9.58 -9.17
N GLN A 437 -18.30 10.56 -9.94
CA GLN A 437 -19.43 11.43 -9.58
C GLN A 437 -20.80 10.72 -9.54
N LYS A 438 -20.92 9.46 -9.95
CA LYS A 438 -22.18 8.68 -9.92
C LYS A 438 -22.23 7.64 -8.78
N VAL A 439 -21.10 7.42 -8.10
CA VAL A 439 -20.96 6.45 -6.99
C VAL A 439 -20.79 7.22 -5.67
N PRO A 440 -21.44 6.81 -4.57
CA PRO A 440 -21.23 7.44 -3.27
C PRO A 440 -19.86 7.06 -2.69
N SER A 441 -19.23 7.98 -1.97
CA SER A 441 -17.93 7.78 -1.31
C SER A 441 -18.04 6.95 -0.01
N THR A 442 -18.95 5.98 0.02
CA THR A 442 -19.28 5.11 1.16
C THR A 442 -18.67 3.72 0.98
N VAL A 443 -18.75 2.89 2.03
CA VAL A 443 -18.31 1.50 2.01
C VAL A 443 -19.02 0.68 0.90
N ARG A 444 -20.33 0.85 0.70
CA ARG A 444 -21.08 0.22 -0.41
C ARG A 444 -20.59 0.69 -1.78
N GLY A 445 -20.37 1.99 -1.94
CA GLY A 445 -19.87 2.54 -3.20
C GLY A 445 -18.48 2.02 -3.56
N LEU A 446 -17.55 1.93 -2.59
CA LEU A 446 -16.22 1.34 -2.79
C LEU A 446 -16.32 -0.16 -3.14
N TYR A 447 -17.15 -0.92 -2.42
CA TYR A 447 -17.32 -2.35 -2.68
C TYR A 447 -17.85 -2.58 -4.11
N TRP A 448 -18.99 -1.96 -4.43
CA TRP A 448 -19.63 -2.05 -5.75
C TRP A 448 -18.69 -1.59 -6.88
N PHE A 449 -17.88 -0.55 -6.66
CA PHE A 449 -16.92 -0.04 -7.64
C PHE A 449 -15.84 -1.06 -7.99
N MET A 450 -15.37 -1.83 -6.99
CA MET A 450 -14.42 -2.93 -7.23
C MET A 450 -15.07 -4.12 -7.93
N GLU A 451 -16.33 -4.44 -7.62
CA GLU A 451 -17.06 -5.54 -8.27
C GLU A 451 -17.12 -5.41 -9.79
N GLN A 452 -17.30 -4.18 -10.30
CA GLN A 452 -17.35 -3.90 -11.74
C GLN A 452 -16.09 -4.34 -12.50
N ALA A 453 -14.98 -4.54 -11.78
CA ALA A 453 -13.68 -4.82 -12.36
C ALA A 453 -13.19 -6.26 -12.17
N ILE A 454 -13.92 -7.11 -11.44
CA ILE A 454 -13.54 -8.49 -11.14
C ILE A 454 -13.18 -9.26 -12.41
N VAL A 455 -12.08 -10.01 -12.36
CA VAL A 455 -11.69 -10.99 -13.38
C VAL A 455 -11.59 -12.37 -12.70
N PRO A 456 -12.40 -13.37 -13.14
CA PRO A 456 -12.35 -14.72 -12.60
C PRO A 456 -10.94 -15.32 -12.61
N GLY A 457 -10.53 -15.92 -11.49
CA GLY A 457 -9.21 -16.51 -11.31
C GLY A 457 -8.05 -15.50 -11.20
N MET A 458 -8.31 -14.19 -11.30
CA MET A 458 -7.34 -13.13 -11.03
C MET A 458 -7.65 -12.41 -9.70
N ASN A 459 -8.92 -12.16 -9.37
CA ASN A 459 -9.38 -11.61 -8.09
C ASN A 459 -10.10 -12.70 -7.27
N GLU A 460 -10.08 -12.61 -5.94
CA GLU A 460 -10.84 -13.49 -5.01
C GLU A 460 -11.76 -12.68 -4.08
N PRO A 461 -13.01 -12.38 -4.50
CA PRO A 461 -13.96 -11.54 -3.73
C PRO A 461 -14.23 -12.02 -2.30
N GLY A 462 -14.28 -13.34 -2.05
CA GLY A 462 -14.44 -13.93 -0.71
C GLY A 462 -13.30 -13.64 0.29
N ARG A 463 -12.24 -12.95 -0.13
CA ARG A 463 -11.23 -12.36 0.77
C ARG A 463 -11.43 -10.86 0.98
N LEU A 464 -12.02 -10.15 0.01
CA LEU A 464 -12.48 -8.76 0.18
C LEU A 464 -13.58 -8.71 1.24
N GLU A 465 -14.59 -9.57 1.16
CA GLU A 465 -15.74 -9.65 2.07
C GLU A 465 -15.32 -9.54 3.55
N ARG A 466 -14.20 -10.15 3.95
CA ARG A 466 -13.66 -10.15 5.33
C ARG A 466 -13.20 -8.78 5.85
N LEU A 467 -12.99 -7.79 4.97
CA LEU A 467 -12.70 -6.41 5.34
C LEU A 467 -13.97 -5.57 5.45
N PHE A 468 -15.03 -5.96 4.74
CA PHE A 468 -16.32 -5.26 4.70
C PHE A 468 -17.33 -5.85 5.70
N ASP A 469 -17.11 -7.08 6.18
CA ASP A 469 -17.91 -7.72 7.23
C ASP A 469 -17.98 -6.87 8.50
N GLY A 470 -19.13 -6.91 9.18
CA GLY A 470 -19.47 -6.04 10.30
C GLY A 470 -19.55 -4.54 9.99
N THR A 471 -19.19 -4.08 8.78
CA THR A 471 -19.14 -2.66 8.43
C THR A 471 -20.44 -2.22 7.75
N ALA A 472 -21.09 -1.18 8.29
CA ALA A 472 -22.35 -0.70 7.75
C ALA A 472 -22.16 -0.02 6.36
N PRO A 473 -22.99 -0.38 5.36
CA PRO A 473 -22.73 -0.07 3.94
C PRO A 473 -22.69 1.42 3.60
N ASP A 474 -23.59 2.23 4.17
CA ASP A 474 -23.70 3.67 3.86
C ASP A 474 -22.79 4.56 4.71
N VAL A 475 -21.84 3.98 5.44
CA VAL A 475 -20.89 4.74 6.26
C VAL A 475 -19.74 5.26 5.39
N ALA A 476 -19.28 6.46 5.75
CA ALA A 476 -18.08 7.13 5.27
C ALA A 476 -17.44 7.83 6.49
N LEU A 477 -16.11 7.92 6.53
CA LEU A 477 -15.39 8.59 7.62
C LEU A 477 -14.33 9.53 7.05
N GLU A 478 -14.36 10.80 7.44
CA GLU A 478 -13.36 11.76 6.97
C GLU A 478 -11.95 11.47 7.51
N PRO A 479 -10.90 11.61 6.66
CA PRO A 479 -9.53 11.28 7.03
C PRO A 479 -8.97 12.18 8.13
N GLN A 480 -8.08 11.62 8.96
CA GLN A 480 -7.39 12.35 10.01
C GLN A 480 -5.94 12.65 9.60
N GLY A 481 -5.61 13.93 9.47
CA GLY A 481 -4.24 14.37 9.18
C GLY A 481 -3.39 14.54 10.43
N ILE A 482 -2.08 14.59 10.21
CA ILE A 482 -1.06 14.90 11.20
C ILE A 482 0.06 15.71 10.53
N ARG A 483 0.58 16.72 11.23
CA ARG A 483 1.59 17.67 10.74
C ARG A 483 2.67 17.82 11.80
N LEU A 484 3.71 17.00 11.73
CA LEU A 484 4.83 16.95 12.69
C LEU A 484 5.82 18.13 12.53
N ASP A 485 5.62 18.95 11.50
CA ASP A 485 6.47 20.08 11.10
C ASP A 485 5.95 21.44 11.61
N LEU A 486 4.80 21.47 12.29
CA LEU A 486 4.16 22.69 12.79
C LEU A 486 4.46 22.95 14.28
N SER A 487 4.54 24.22 14.69
CA SER A 487 4.49 24.56 16.11
C SER A 487 3.09 24.30 16.69
N TYR A 488 2.97 24.17 18.02
CA TYR A 488 1.69 23.90 18.70
C TYR A 488 0.57 24.90 18.35
N ARG A 489 0.90 26.16 18.08
CA ARG A 489 -0.07 27.19 17.67
C ARG A 489 -0.58 26.93 16.25
N GLU A 490 0.32 26.58 15.35
CA GLU A 490 -0.01 26.26 13.96
C GLU A 490 -0.72 24.91 13.86
N GLU A 491 -0.36 23.92 14.68
CA GLU A 491 -1.08 22.64 14.82
C GLU A 491 -2.55 22.90 15.14
N ARG A 492 -2.86 23.70 16.18
CA ARG A 492 -4.26 24.07 16.51
C ARG A 492 -4.99 24.77 15.36
N GLN A 493 -4.36 25.76 14.73
CA GLN A 493 -4.98 26.51 13.62
C GLN A 493 -5.24 25.62 12.40
N TRP A 494 -4.31 24.70 12.11
CA TRP A 494 -4.45 23.70 11.06
C TRP A 494 -5.53 22.66 11.40
N ASP A 495 -5.64 22.22 12.66
CA ASP A 495 -6.69 21.33 13.17
C ASP A 495 -8.08 21.96 13.00
N GLU A 496 -8.25 23.23 13.36
CA GLU A 496 -9.51 23.99 13.22
C GLU A 496 -9.89 24.27 11.76
N ALA A 497 -8.91 24.51 10.88
CA ALA A 497 -9.13 24.62 9.44
C ALA A 497 -9.49 23.26 8.81
N SER A 498 -8.85 22.18 9.26
CA SER A 498 -9.08 20.83 8.75
C SER A 498 -10.43 20.29 9.18
N LYS A 499 -10.82 20.43 10.46
CA LYS A 499 -12.15 20.05 10.96
C LYS A 499 -13.29 20.76 10.23
N ARG A 500 -13.12 22.04 9.86
CA ARG A 500 -14.09 22.77 9.03
C ARG A 500 -14.16 22.25 7.59
N LYS A 501 -13.01 21.88 7.00
CA LYS A 501 -12.92 21.29 5.66
C LYS A 501 -13.57 19.91 5.62
N THR A 502 -13.20 19.00 6.52
CA THR A 502 -13.75 17.64 6.58
C THR A 502 -15.24 17.64 6.89
N ALA A 503 -15.72 18.42 7.87
CA ALA A 503 -17.16 18.50 8.16
C ALA A 503 -17.99 19.07 6.99
N ALA A 504 -17.40 19.90 6.11
CA ALA A 504 -18.07 20.35 4.89
C ALA A 504 -18.08 19.25 3.80
N ASP A 505 -17.03 18.44 3.73
CA ASP A 505 -16.90 17.32 2.81
C ASP A 505 -17.82 16.15 3.20
N GLU A 506 -17.85 15.79 4.49
CA GLU A 506 -18.77 14.83 5.12
C GLU A 506 -20.24 15.13 4.78
N ARG A 507 -20.67 16.39 4.94
CA ARG A 507 -22.04 16.81 4.55
C ARG A 507 -22.30 16.58 3.06
N ARG A 508 -21.31 16.79 2.20
CA ARG A 508 -21.45 16.52 0.75
C ARG A 508 -21.53 15.02 0.48
N VAL A 509 -20.72 14.18 1.14
CA VAL A 509 -20.76 12.71 1.00
C VAL A 509 -22.10 12.15 1.49
N ILE A 510 -22.59 12.58 2.65
CA ILE A 510 -23.89 12.17 3.22
C ILE A 510 -25.06 12.63 2.32
N MET A 511 -25.01 13.83 1.76
CA MET A 511 -26.03 14.27 0.80
C MET A 511 -25.96 13.45 -0.49
N HIS A 512 -24.76 13.21 -1.03
CA HIS A 512 -24.58 12.43 -2.26
C HIS A 512 -25.15 11.01 -2.11
N ALA A 513 -24.79 10.32 -1.02
CA ALA A 513 -25.28 8.97 -0.71
C ALA A 513 -26.81 8.87 -0.53
N LYS A 514 -27.49 9.99 -0.23
CA LYS A 514 -28.96 10.06 -0.15
C LYS A 514 -29.64 10.39 -1.50
N THR A 515 -28.88 10.86 -2.49
CA THR A 515 -29.41 11.29 -3.79
C THR A 515 -29.10 10.35 -4.94
N VAL A 516 -28.04 9.54 -4.83
CA VAL A 516 -27.76 8.46 -5.78
C VAL A 516 -28.82 7.35 -5.69
N GLN A 517 -28.99 6.62 -6.78
CA GLN A 517 -29.81 5.40 -6.83
C GLN A 517 -28.95 4.26 -7.36
N ASP A 518 -29.04 3.09 -6.72
CA ASP A 518 -28.39 1.85 -7.14
C ASP A 518 -29.19 1.20 -8.30
N PRO A 519 -28.54 0.53 -9.28
CA PRO A 519 -27.09 0.43 -9.47
C PRO A 519 -26.49 1.70 -10.09
N TYR A 520 -25.20 1.94 -9.85
CA TYR A 520 -24.53 3.14 -10.33
C TYR A 520 -24.04 2.99 -11.78
N TRP A 521 -24.65 3.73 -12.72
CA TRP A 521 -24.34 3.81 -14.16
C TRP A 521 -24.67 2.60 -15.05
#